data_AF-A0A975N9P2-F1
#
_entry.id   AF-A0A975N9P2-F1
#
_cell.length_a   1.000
_cell.length_b   1.000
_cell.length_c   1.000
_cell.angle_alpha   90.00
_cell.angle_beta   90.00
_cell.angle_gamma   90.00
#
_symmetry.space_group_name_H-M   'P 1'
#
loop_
_entity.id
_entity.type
_entity.pdbx_description
1 polymer ?
#
loop_
_entity_poly.entity_id
_entity_poly.type
_entity_poly.pdbx_seq_one_letter_code
_entity_poly.pdbx_strand_id
1 'polypeptide(L)'
;MPETIATTIVVVNDVQRTRREAFRGQAGGCDIVDAAAPSAVFNPEGLLVTIDVRTLVELVDPLRADPWGVGSISPEQVNAAFREGRLRRDNPAHNVKAVATSDAHAERIAWLIRHGWDRDIDVVQIDVNMHGGIAVNDGNHRVYALAFVGADGPITIDLSGFLDVAETVLDITIPLPVNP
;
A
#
# COMPACT_ATOMS: atom_id res chain seq x y z
N MET A 1 9.07 6.32 -29.55
CA MET A 1 8.73 4.97 -29.08
C MET A 1 8.83 5.03 -27.57
N PRO A 2 7.79 4.65 -26.80
CA PRO A 2 7.93 4.58 -25.35
C PRO A 2 8.84 3.38 -25.01
N GLU A 3 9.90 3.63 -24.26
CA GLU A 3 10.79 2.58 -23.75
C GLU A 3 10.07 1.85 -22.63
N THR A 4 9.84 0.55 -22.82
CA THR A 4 9.36 -0.35 -21.77
C THR A 4 10.50 -0.51 -20.76
N ILE A 5 10.37 0.13 -19.59
CA ILE A 5 11.29 -0.09 -18.47
C ILE A 5 10.99 -1.49 -17.94
N ALA A 6 11.93 -2.41 -18.09
CA ALA A 6 11.82 -3.75 -17.53
C ALA A 6 11.98 -3.66 -16.00
N THR A 7 10.86 -3.70 -15.28
CA THR A 7 10.83 -3.76 -13.81
C THR A 7 11.45 -5.08 -13.36
N THR A 8 12.63 -5.02 -12.73
CA THR A 8 13.29 -6.20 -12.16
C THR A 8 12.71 -6.45 -10.77
N ILE A 9 11.96 -7.54 -10.61
CA ILE A 9 11.39 -7.96 -9.33
C ILE A 9 12.39 -8.85 -8.60
N VAL A 10 12.84 -8.43 -7.41
CA VAL A 10 13.61 -9.28 -6.49
C VAL A 10 12.64 -9.84 -5.46
N VAL A 11 12.33 -11.14 -5.57
CA VAL A 11 11.54 -11.82 -4.54
C VAL A 11 12.44 -12.08 -3.34
N VAL A 12 12.26 -11.30 -2.28
CA VAL A 12 12.92 -11.53 -1.00
C VAL A 12 12.10 -12.53 -0.20
N ASN A 13 12.40 -13.82 -0.36
CA ASN A 13 11.92 -14.85 0.56
C ASN A 13 12.73 -14.75 1.86
N ASP A 14 12.35 -13.84 2.77
CA ASP A 14 12.88 -13.87 4.13
C ASP A 14 11.77 -14.04 5.16
N VAL A 15 11.97 -15.07 5.97
CA VAL A 15 11.05 -15.58 6.98
C VAL A 15 11.20 -14.72 8.21
N GLN A 16 10.32 -13.74 8.44
CA GLN A 16 10.01 -13.28 9.80
C GLN A 16 8.50 -13.06 9.97
N ARG A 17 7.96 -13.94 10.80
CA ARG A 17 6.55 -14.19 11.12
C ARG A 17 6.17 -13.37 12.35
N THR A 18 4.98 -12.76 12.34
CA THR A 18 3.92 -12.80 13.40
C THR A 18 3.19 -11.45 13.59
N ARG A 19 1.94 -11.40 13.09
CA ARG A 19 0.71 -11.09 13.85
C ARG A 19 -0.38 -10.62 12.88
N ARG A 20 -1.47 -11.39 12.78
CA ARG A 20 -2.85 -10.89 12.63
C ARG A 20 -3.83 -12.05 12.73
N GLU A 21 -4.11 -12.47 13.96
CA GLU A 21 -5.40 -13.08 14.29
C GLU A 21 -6.33 -11.97 14.78
N ALA A 22 -7.26 -11.55 13.93
CA ALA A 22 -8.57 -10.99 14.27
C ALA A 22 -9.19 -10.44 13.00
N PHE A 23 -10.06 -11.22 12.35
CA PHE A 23 -11.28 -10.80 11.62
C PHE A 23 -11.78 -12.00 10.81
N ARG A 24 -12.54 -12.89 11.47
CA ARG A 24 -13.41 -13.86 10.79
C ARG A 24 -14.85 -13.52 11.15
N GLY A 25 -15.57 -12.97 10.19
CA GLY A 25 -17.01 -12.70 10.27
C GLY A 25 -17.68 -13.14 8.97
N GLN A 26 -18.29 -14.33 9.02
CA GLN A 26 -19.46 -14.83 8.27
C GLN A 26 -19.78 -14.26 6.87
N ALA A 27 -19.58 -15.09 5.84
CA ALA A 27 -20.21 -14.93 4.53
C ALA A 27 -21.45 -15.86 4.44
N GLY A 28 -22.62 -15.26 4.21
CA GLY A 28 -23.86 -15.93 3.82
C GLY A 28 -23.88 -16.17 2.32
N GLY A 29 -24.29 -17.38 1.92
CA GLY A 29 -24.23 -17.86 0.54
C GLY A 29 -25.27 -17.24 -0.39
N CYS A 30 -24.90 -17.23 -1.67
CA CYS A 30 -25.83 -17.17 -2.79
C CYS A 30 -25.20 -17.94 -3.95
N ASP A 31 -25.85 -19.01 -4.39
CA ASP A 31 -25.43 -19.85 -5.50
C ASP A 31 -25.58 -19.11 -6.82
N ILE A 32 -24.47 -18.92 -7.55
CA ILE A 32 -24.45 -18.52 -8.96
C ILE A 32 -23.68 -19.59 -9.73
N VAL A 33 -24.31 -20.04 -10.81
CA VAL A 33 -23.89 -21.14 -11.69
C VAL A 33 -22.53 -20.93 -12.35
N ASP A 34 -21.69 -21.96 -12.26
CA ASP A 34 -20.31 -22.12 -12.71
C ASP A 34 -20.12 -21.88 -14.23
N ALA A 35 -19.48 -20.77 -14.58
CA ALA A 35 -18.31 -20.85 -15.45
C ALA A 35 -17.13 -21.01 -14.49
N ALA A 36 -16.37 -22.10 -14.59
CA ALA A 36 -15.20 -22.31 -13.75
C ALA A 36 -14.22 -21.14 -13.98
N ALA A 37 -14.33 -20.13 -13.13
CA ALA A 37 -13.36 -19.07 -13.06
C ALA A 37 -12.01 -19.77 -12.78
N PRO A 38 -10.94 -19.42 -13.51
CA PRO A 38 -9.62 -19.92 -13.17
C PRO A 38 -9.44 -19.68 -11.67
N SER A 39 -9.05 -20.73 -10.94
CA SER A 39 -8.95 -20.73 -9.48
C SER A 39 -8.10 -19.54 -9.06
N ALA A 40 -8.74 -18.46 -8.63
CA ALA A 40 -8.04 -17.23 -8.35
C ALA A 40 -7.11 -17.48 -7.15
N VAL A 41 -5.83 -17.12 -7.30
CA VAL A 41 -4.81 -17.52 -6.33
C VAL A 41 -4.82 -16.49 -5.20
N PHE A 42 -5.58 -16.79 -4.16
CA PHE A 42 -5.71 -15.92 -2.99
C PHE A 42 -4.56 -16.15 -2.00
N ASN A 43 -3.83 -15.08 -1.65
CA ASN A 43 -2.79 -15.10 -0.63
C ASN A 43 -3.16 -14.15 0.54
N PRO A 44 -3.54 -14.68 1.72
CA PRO A 44 -3.79 -13.86 2.90
C PRO A 44 -2.53 -13.48 3.68
N GLU A 45 -1.40 -14.14 3.42
CA GLU A 45 -0.18 -13.98 4.23
C GLU A 45 0.70 -12.81 3.77
N GLY A 46 0.40 -12.24 2.60
CA GLY A 46 1.23 -11.22 1.99
C GLY A 46 2.39 -11.82 1.20
N LEU A 47 2.87 -11.09 0.19
CA LEU A 47 4.02 -11.43 -0.63
C LEU A 47 4.84 -10.16 -0.83
N LEU A 48 6.13 -10.21 -0.52
CA LEU A 48 7.02 -9.09 -0.80
C LEU A 48 7.31 -9.00 -2.29
N VAL A 49 6.89 -7.89 -2.90
CA VAL A 49 7.10 -7.59 -4.31
C VAL A 49 7.74 -6.22 -4.45
N THR A 50 8.68 -6.09 -5.40
CA THR A 50 9.25 -4.80 -5.77
C THR A 50 8.51 -4.21 -6.97
N ILE A 51 8.01 -2.98 -6.84
CA ILE A 51 7.40 -2.21 -7.94
C ILE A 51 8.00 -0.81 -8.02
N ASP A 52 7.79 -0.10 -9.12
CA ASP A 52 8.16 1.32 -9.20
C ASP A 52 7.23 2.18 -8.35
N VAL A 53 7.81 3.19 -7.69
CA VAL A 53 7.04 4.18 -6.91
C VAL A 53 6.00 4.88 -7.78
N ARG A 54 6.30 5.13 -9.07
CA ARG A 54 5.34 5.74 -9.99
C ARG A 54 4.09 4.87 -10.16
N THR A 55 4.27 3.58 -10.42
CA THR A 55 3.17 2.61 -10.51
C THR A 55 2.35 2.61 -9.22
N LEU A 56 3.02 2.58 -8.07
CA LEU A 56 2.33 2.64 -6.78
C LEU A 56 1.47 3.91 -6.64
N VAL A 57 2.04 5.09 -6.93
CA VAL A 57 1.33 6.36 -6.80
C VAL A 57 0.18 6.48 -7.81
N GLU A 58 0.32 5.98 -9.03
CA GLU A 58 -0.76 5.99 -10.03
C GLU A 58 -1.98 5.16 -9.58
N LEU A 59 -1.75 4.08 -8.83
CA LEU A 59 -2.80 3.17 -8.39
C LEU A 59 -3.51 3.65 -7.13
N VAL A 60 -2.79 4.25 -6.18
CA VAL A 60 -3.30 4.58 -4.84
C VAL A 60 -3.01 6.02 -4.42
N ASP A 61 -3.03 6.96 -5.38
CA ASP A 61 -2.67 8.37 -5.21
C ASP A 61 -3.35 9.04 -4.00
N PRO A 62 -2.65 9.18 -2.86
CA PRO A 62 -3.24 9.75 -1.65
C PRO A 62 -3.30 11.28 -1.70
N LEU A 63 -2.76 11.92 -2.75
CA LEU A 63 -2.96 13.36 -3.00
C LEU A 63 -4.34 13.64 -3.59
N ARG A 64 -4.94 12.64 -4.26
CA ARG A 64 -6.26 12.76 -4.90
C ARG A 64 -7.36 12.03 -4.13
N ALA A 65 -7.01 10.97 -3.40
CA ALA A 65 -7.93 10.25 -2.53
C ALA A 65 -8.00 10.88 -1.13
N ASP A 66 -9.05 10.52 -0.37
CA ASP A 66 -9.11 10.71 1.09
C ASP A 66 -9.04 9.33 1.77
N PRO A 67 -7.84 8.72 1.87
CA PRO A 67 -7.71 7.39 2.47
C PRO A 67 -7.91 7.39 3.99
N TRP A 68 -8.06 8.57 4.61
CA TRP A 68 -8.17 8.72 6.06
C TRP A 68 -9.57 9.13 6.53
N GLY A 69 -10.46 9.53 5.62
CA GLY A 69 -11.81 9.99 5.94
C GLY A 69 -11.85 11.32 6.70
N VAL A 70 -10.79 12.13 6.60
CA VAL A 70 -10.63 13.42 7.30
C VAL A 70 -10.63 14.62 6.35
N GLY A 71 -10.98 14.38 5.09
CA GLY A 71 -10.77 15.29 3.97
C GLY A 71 -9.39 15.15 3.36
N SER A 72 -9.27 15.52 2.08
CA SER A 72 -8.00 15.53 1.36
C SER A 72 -6.97 16.41 2.06
N ILE A 73 -5.75 15.88 2.19
CA ILE A 73 -4.60 16.63 2.71
C ILE A 73 -3.95 17.33 1.53
N SER A 74 -3.78 18.64 1.61
CA SER A 74 -3.14 19.40 0.54
C SER A 74 -1.61 19.42 0.68
N PRO A 75 -0.86 19.54 -0.43
CA PRO A 75 0.57 19.79 -0.40
C PRO A 75 0.96 21.02 0.44
N GLU A 76 0.13 22.06 0.46
CA GLU A 76 0.35 23.27 1.25
C GLU A 76 0.29 22.99 2.76
N GLN A 77 -0.63 22.14 3.22
CA GLN A 77 -0.70 21.74 4.63
C GLN A 77 0.56 21.00 5.07
N VAL A 78 1.05 20.08 4.25
CA VAL A 78 2.30 19.34 4.51
C VAL A 78 3.50 20.29 4.53
N ASN A 79 3.58 21.21 3.55
CA ASN A 79 4.62 22.24 3.50
C ASN A 79 4.60 23.16 4.72
N ALA A 80 3.42 23.58 5.17
CA ALA A 80 3.27 24.40 6.37
C ALA A 80 3.78 23.66 7.60
N ALA A 81 3.34 22.41 7.82
CA ALA A 81 3.80 21.58 8.93
C ALA A 81 5.33 21.39 8.92
N PHE A 82 5.91 21.12 7.73
CA PHE A 82 7.35 20.98 7.56
C PHE A 82 8.11 22.26 7.92
N ARG A 83 7.67 23.41 7.39
CA ARG A 83 8.28 24.73 7.64
C ARG A 83 8.18 25.19 9.09
N GLU A 84 7.06 24.90 9.74
CA GLU A 84 6.78 25.29 11.13
C GLU A 84 7.41 24.31 12.15
N GLY A 85 8.01 23.21 11.69
CA GLY A 85 8.57 22.19 12.57
C GLY A 85 7.53 21.37 13.32
N ARG A 86 6.26 21.36 12.86
CA ARG A 86 5.21 20.50 13.39
C ARG A 86 5.37 19.09 12.80
N LEU A 87 6.16 18.28 13.49
CA LEU A 87 6.57 16.95 13.01
C LEU A 87 6.10 15.86 13.97
N ARG A 88 5.09 15.10 13.57
CA ARG A 88 4.51 14.05 14.40
C ARG A 88 5.11 12.69 14.04
N ARG A 89 5.83 12.07 14.98
CA ARG A 89 6.38 10.72 14.80
C ARG A 89 5.29 9.64 14.86
N ASP A 90 4.33 9.78 15.76
CA ASP A 90 3.34 8.72 15.97
C ASP A 90 2.28 8.72 14.87
N ASN A 91 1.81 7.53 14.50
CA ASN A 91 0.67 7.41 13.60
C ASN A 91 -0.60 7.91 14.32
N PRO A 92 -1.28 8.96 13.81
CA PRO A 92 -2.51 9.47 14.41
C PRO A 92 -3.58 8.38 14.60
N ALA A 93 -3.63 7.39 13.71
CA ALA A 93 -4.60 6.29 13.76
C ALA A 93 -4.31 5.25 14.86
N HIS A 94 -3.08 5.18 15.40
CA HIS A 94 -2.73 4.20 16.44
C HIS A 94 -2.88 4.76 17.85
N ASN A 95 -3.12 6.05 18.01
CA ASN A 95 -3.40 6.64 19.30
C ASN A 95 -4.92 6.68 19.52
N VAL A 96 -5.44 5.65 20.19
CA VAL A 96 -6.88 5.44 20.48
C VAL A 96 -7.55 6.61 21.21
N LYS A 97 -6.76 7.56 21.74
CA LYS A 97 -7.24 8.77 22.43
C LYS A 97 -7.14 10.04 21.60
N ALA A 98 -6.47 10.02 20.44
CA ALA A 98 -6.33 11.17 19.56
C ALA A 98 -7.30 11.03 18.39
N VAL A 99 -8.19 12.01 18.22
CA VAL A 99 -8.92 12.16 16.96
C VAL A 99 -7.88 12.41 15.88
N ALA A 100 -7.82 11.54 14.87
CA ALA A 100 -6.97 11.75 13.71
C ALA A 100 -7.54 12.94 12.92
N THR A 101 -6.78 14.04 12.85
CA THR A 101 -7.16 15.25 12.11
C THR A 101 -6.32 15.37 10.85
N SER A 102 -6.83 16.04 9.81
CA SER A 102 -6.06 16.36 8.60
C SER A 102 -4.68 16.95 8.94
N ASP A 103 -4.59 17.86 9.92
CA ASP A 103 -3.32 18.40 10.41
C ASP A 103 -2.40 17.33 11.00
N ALA A 104 -2.91 16.41 11.83
CA ALA A 104 -2.09 15.35 12.41
C ALA A 104 -1.52 14.41 11.34
N HIS A 105 -2.27 14.16 10.26
CA HIS A 105 -1.76 13.41 9.11
C HIS A 105 -0.71 14.21 8.33
N ALA A 106 -0.93 15.51 8.09
CA ALA A 106 0.04 16.39 7.45
C ALA A 106 1.37 16.46 8.23
N GLU A 107 1.31 16.58 9.56
CA GLU A 107 2.46 16.54 10.46
C GLU A 107 3.22 15.21 10.40
N ARG A 108 2.50 14.09 10.25
CA ARG A 108 3.08 12.76 10.11
C ARG A 108 3.79 12.60 8.76
N ILE A 109 3.18 13.08 7.68
CA ILE A 109 3.79 13.10 6.35
C ILE A 109 5.05 13.97 6.36
N ALA A 110 4.98 15.17 6.94
CA ALA A 110 6.13 16.06 7.09
C ALA A 110 7.27 15.40 7.89
N TRP A 111 6.95 14.64 8.94
CA TRP A 111 7.95 13.87 9.68
C TRP A 111 8.63 12.81 8.80
N LEU A 112 7.86 12.06 7.99
CA LEU A 112 8.38 11.04 7.07
C LEU A 112 9.26 11.64 5.98
N ILE A 113 8.88 12.79 5.43
CA ILE A 113 9.70 13.50 4.44
C ILE A 113 11.05 13.90 5.05
N ARG A 114 11.06 14.38 6.30
CA ARG A 114 12.29 14.86 6.95
C ARG A 114 13.23 13.73 7.38
N HIS A 115 12.70 12.63 7.89
CA HIS A 115 13.50 11.59 8.55
C HIS A 115 13.59 10.29 7.73
N GLY A 116 12.79 10.16 6.67
CA GLY A 116 12.61 8.89 5.98
C GLY A 116 11.94 7.83 6.83
N TRP A 117 12.05 6.59 6.36
CA TRP A 117 11.70 5.36 7.05
C TRP A 117 12.58 4.25 6.47
N ASP A 118 12.63 3.12 7.16
CA ASP A 118 13.34 1.93 6.66
C ASP A 118 12.45 1.25 5.61
N ARG A 119 12.84 1.29 4.33
CA ARG A 119 12.01 0.76 3.25
C ARG A 119 11.94 -0.77 3.21
N ASP A 120 12.86 -1.44 3.91
CA ASP A 120 12.93 -2.90 3.94
C ASP A 120 12.09 -3.48 5.09
N ILE A 121 11.89 -2.70 6.16
CA ILE A 121 11.10 -3.09 7.34
C ILE A 121 9.69 -2.48 7.28
N ASP A 122 9.59 -1.20 6.96
CA ASP A 122 8.37 -0.42 6.98
C ASP A 122 7.74 -0.37 5.58
N VAL A 123 7.44 -1.53 5.01
CA VAL A 123 6.85 -1.70 3.66
C VAL A 123 5.39 -1.20 3.58
N VAL A 124 4.94 -0.84 2.37
CA VAL A 124 3.53 -0.49 2.13
C VAL A 124 2.72 -1.78 1.96
N GLN A 125 1.64 -1.94 2.72
CA GLN A 125 0.78 -3.12 2.65
C GLN A 125 -0.40 -2.86 1.72
N ILE A 126 -0.54 -3.70 0.71
CA ILE A 126 -1.53 -3.56 -0.36
C ILE A 126 -2.36 -4.81 -0.45
N ASP A 127 -3.69 -4.65 -0.51
CA ASP A 127 -4.63 -5.73 -0.78
C ASP A 127 -5.30 -5.53 -2.13
N VAL A 128 -5.37 -6.59 -2.93
CA VAL A 128 -6.04 -6.60 -4.23
C VAL A 128 -7.25 -7.52 -4.18
N ASN A 129 -8.44 -6.97 -4.45
CA ASN A 129 -9.68 -7.74 -4.46
C ASN A 129 -9.91 -8.45 -5.82
N MET A 130 -10.88 -9.38 -5.87
CA MET A 130 -11.18 -10.20 -7.04
C MET A 130 -11.63 -9.42 -8.29
N HIS A 131 -11.95 -8.13 -8.14
CA HIS A 131 -12.38 -7.23 -9.22
C HIS A 131 -11.28 -6.25 -9.63
N GLY A 132 -10.06 -6.38 -9.10
CA GLY A 132 -8.93 -5.50 -9.36
C GLY A 132 -8.93 -4.20 -8.57
N GLY A 133 -9.81 -4.06 -7.58
CA GLY A 133 -9.76 -2.94 -6.64
C GLY A 133 -8.59 -3.08 -5.69
N ILE A 134 -7.86 -1.98 -5.48
CA ILE A 134 -6.67 -1.92 -4.63
C ILE A 134 -6.98 -1.13 -3.36
N ALA A 135 -6.54 -1.65 -2.21
CA ALA A 135 -6.58 -0.97 -0.93
C ALA A 135 -5.21 -0.93 -0.27
N VAL A 136 -4.83 0.23 0.28
CA VAL A 136 -3.63 0.37 1.11
C VAL A 136 -4.02 0.12 2.57
N ASN A 137 -3.69 -1.05 3.08
CA ASN A 137 -3.97 -1.47 4.46
C ASN A 137 -3.06 -0.77 5.48
N ASP A 138 -1.82 -0.50 5.09
CA ASP A 138 -0.86 0.30 5.84
C ASP A 138 0.12 1.00 4.90
N GLY A 139 0.54 2.21 5.28
CA GLY A 139 1.54 2.96 4.52
C GLY A 139 1.02 4.11 3.67
N ASN A 140 -0.26 4.50 3.79
CA ASN A 140 -0.81 5.68 3.12
C ASN A 140 0.05 6.94 3.31
N HIS A 141 0.58 7.18 4.52
CA HIS A 141 1.49 8.32 4.77
C HIS A 141 2.83 8.18 4.03
N ARG A 142 3.36 6.96 3.86
CA ARG A 142 4.60 6.68 3.13
C ARG A 142 4.39 6.92 1.64
N VAL A 143 3.29 6.42 1.07
CA VAL A 143 2.91 6.67 -0.33
C VAL A 143 2.75 8.17 -0.59
N TYR A 144 2.08 8.90 0.31
CA TYR A 144 1.95 10.35 0.17
C TYR A 144 3.33 11.02 0.21
N ALA A 145 4.19 10.67 1.17
CA ALA A 145 5.53 11.25 1.25
C ALA A 145 6.36 11.00 -0.03
N LEU A 146 6.27 9.80 -0.63
CA LEU A 146 6.91 9.47 -1.91
C LEU A 146 6.37 10.33 -3.05
N ALA A 147 5.05 10.42 -3.19
CA ALA A 147 4.41 11.23 -4.22
C ALA A 147 4.78 12.71 -4.08
N PHE A 148 4.76 13.22 -2.84
CA PHE A 148 5.05 14.62 -2.52
C PHE A 148 6.47 15.04 -2.90
N VAL A 149 7.48 14.19 -2.63
CA VAL A 149 8.88 14.50 -2.95
C VAL A 149 9.24 14.17 -4.40
N GLY A 150 8.32 13.60 -5.18
CA GLY A 150 8.59 13.11 -6.52
C GLY A 150 9.62 11.99 -6.53
N ALA A 151 9.52 11.05 -5.58
CA ALA A 151 10.44 9.91 -5.52
C ALA A 151 10.24 9.00 -6.74
N ASP A 152 11.35 8.59 -7.35
CA ASP A 152 11.39 7.59 -8.43
C ASP A 152 12.14 6.33 -7.97
N GLY A 153 11.97 5.25 -8.73
CA GLY A 153 12.66 3.98 -8.54
C GLY A 153 11.87 2.94 -7.76
N PRO A 154 12.50 1.79 -7.46
CA PRO A 154 11.82 0.64 -6.86
C PRO A 154 11.47 0.85 -5.38
N ILE A 155 10.36 0.24 -4.97
CA ILE A 155 9.94 0.08 -3.58
C ILE A 155 9.40 -1.33 -3.35
N THR A 156 9.69 -1.89 -2.17
CA THR A 156 9.11 -3.15 -1.72
C THR A 156 7.74 -2.90 -1.07
N ILE A 157 6.75 -3.66 -1.53
CA ILE A 157 5.39 -3.70 -0.98
C ILE A 157 5.09 -5.10 -0.43
N ASP A 158 4.19 -5.17 0.52
CA ASP A 158 3.60 -6.41 1.04
C ASP A 158 2.22 -6.59 0.40
N LEU A 159 2.13 -7.51 -0.56
CA LEU A 159 0.98 -7.71 -1.43
C LEU A 159 0.13 -8.90 -0.98
N SER A 160 -1.11 -8.65 -0.55
CA SER A 160 -2.11 -9.66 -0.22
C SER A 160 -3.29 -9.63 -1.20
N GLY A 161 -4.16 -10.64 -1.11
CA GLY A 161 -5.39 -10.73 -1.89
C GLY A 161 -5.26 -11.68 -3.08
N PHE A 162 -5.89 -11.34 -4.21
CA PHE A 162 -5.94 -12.16 -5.42
C PHE A 162 -4.71 -11.91 -6.30
N LEU A 163 -3.71 -12.80 -6.22
CA LEU A 163 -2.39 -12.60 -6.82
C LEU A 163 -2.43 -12.59 -8.36
N ASP A 164 -3.26 -13.41 -8.97
CA ASP A 164 -3.49 -13.45 -10.43
C ASP A 164 -4.08 -12.14 -10.95
N VAL A 165 -4.98 -11.55 -10.19
CA VAL A 165 -5.51 -10.22 -10.49
C VAL A 165 -4.44 -9.15 -10.26
N ALA A 166 -3.63 -9.29 -9.20
CA ALA A 166 -2.56 -8.36 -8.90
C ALA A 166 -1.47 -8.33 -10.00
N GLU A 167 -1.10 -9.46 -10.58
CA GLU A 167 -0.21 -9.52 -11.76
C GLU A 167 -0.71 -8.64 -12.90
N THR A 168 -2.02 -8.70 -13.16
CA THR A 168 -2.66 -7.95 -14.25
C THR A 168 -2.73 -6.45 -13.94
N VAL A 169 -3.13 -6.07 -12.72
CA VAL A 169 -3.35 -4.66 -12.36
C VAL A 169 -2.03 -3.92 -12.10
N LEU A 170 -1.05 -4.61 -11.53
CA LEU A 170 0.26 -4.02 -11.20
C LEU A 170 1.28 -4.16 -12.35
N ASP A 171 0.94 -4.90 -13.41
CA ASP A 171 1.84 -5.27 -14.51
C ASP A 171 3.15 -5.90 -14.00
N ILE A 172 3.00 -6.90 -13.13
CA ILE A 172 4.10 -7.64 -12.50
C ILE A 172 4.01 -9.12 -12.81
N THR A 173 5.13 -9.82 -12.64
CA THR A 173 5.17 -11.29 -12.61
C THR A 173 5.37 -11.76 -11.17
N ILE A 174 4.41 -12.50 -10.66
CA ILE A 174 4.49 -13.16 -9.36
C ILE A 174 4.87 -14.61 -9.63
N PRO A 175 6.02 -15.09 -9.12
CA PRO A 175 6.34 -16.51 -9.19
C PRO A 175 5.39 -17.26 -8.25
N LEU A 176 4.25 -17.67 -8.77
CA LEU A 176 3.32 -18.52 -8.03
C LEU A 176 4.02 -19.86 -7.75
N PRO A 177 3.94 -20.38 -6.50
CA PRO A 177 4.39 -21.73 -6.25
C PRO A 177 3.58 -22.67 -7.14
N VAL A 178 4.29 -23.37 -8.04
CA VAL A 178 3.68 -24.42 -8.86
C VAL A 178 3.16 -25.48 -7.88
N ASN A 179 1.83 -25.58 -7.74
CA ASN A 179 1.24 -26.69 -6.98
C ASN A 179 1.63 -27.99 -7.72
N PRO A 180 2.36 -28.92 -7.07
CA PRO A 180 2.71 -30.20 -7.67
C PRO A 180 1.49 -31.08 -7.93
#